data_AF-A0A7C9VDC2-F1
#
_entry.id   AF-A0A7C9VDC2-F1
#
_cell.length_a   1.000
_cell.length_b   1.000
_cell.length_c   1.000
_cell.angle_alpha   90.00
_cell.angle_beta   90.00
_cell.angle_gamma   90.00
#
_symmetry.space_group_name_H-M   'P 1'
#
loop_
_entity.id
_entity.type
_entity.pdbx_description
1 polymer ?
#
loop_
_entity_poly.entity_id
_entity_poly.type
_entity_poly.pdbx_seq_one_letter_code
_entity_poly.pdbx_strand_id
1 'polypeptide(L)' 'MSTETDALTLAADFAPATRDDWRKLADGVLKGAPFDKLVGKTYDGLRIDPIYERARNATAIP' A
#
# COMPACT_ATOMS: atom_id res chain seq x y z
N MET A 1 29.73 -0.47 -11.14
CA MET A 1 28.74 -1.15 -12.00
C MET A 1 27.37 -0.98 -11.34
N SER A 2 26.71 0.16 -11.54
CA SER A 2 25.38 0.42 -10.92
C SER A 2 24.48 1.37 -11.74
N THR A 3 24.88 1.78 -12.94
CA THR A 3 24.13 2.77 -13.73
C THR A 3 22.88 2.21 -14.42
N GLU A 4 22.71 0.89 -14.44
CA GLU A 4 21.61 0.24 -15.18
C GLU A 4 20.33 0.08 -14.34
N THR A 5 20.46 -0.03 -13.01
CA THR A 5 19.30 -0.09 -12.10
C THR A 5 18.60 1.27 -11.96
N ASP A 6 19.35 2.38 -11.99
CA ASP A 6 18.81 3.74 -11.87
C ASP A 6 17.91 4.15 -13.05
N ALA A 7 18.06 3.50 -14.22
CA ALA A 7 17.32 3.82 -15.43
C ALA A 7 16.04 2.97 -15.62
N LEU A 8 15.78 1.99 -14.76
CA LEU A 8 14.66 1.06 -14.94
C LEU A 8 13.36 1.64 -14.36
N THR A 9 12.52 2.22 -15.22
CA THR A 9 11.24 2.83 -14.83
C THR A 9 10.10 1.81 -14.72
N LEU A 10 10.17 0.92 -13.72
CA LEU A 10 9.30 -0.26 -13.57
C LEU A 10 7.78 0.00 -13.68
N ALA A 11 7.28 1.06 -13.04
CA ALA A 11 5.84 1.33 -12.95
C ALA A 11 5.37 2.50 -13.84
N ALA A 12 6.26 3.11 -14.62
CA ALA A 12 5.97 4.36 -15.32
C ALA A 12 4.94 4.23 -16.45
N ASP A 13 4.76 3.02 -16.99
CA ASP A 13 3.80 2.75 -18.06
C ASP A 13 2.35 2.60 -17.55
N PHE A 14 2.13 2.65 -16.24
CA PHE A 14 0.81 2.56 -15.63
C PHE A 14 0.36 3.90 -15.06
N ALA A 15 -0.95 4.12 -15.00
CA ALA A 15 -1.50 5.25 -14.27
C ALA A 15 -1.03 5.20 -12.79
N PRO A 16 -0.67 6.35 -12.18
CA PRO A 16 -0.29 6.38 -10.77
C PRO A 16 -1.40 5.84 -9.89
N ALA A 17 -1.11 4.76 -9.15
CA ALA A 17 -2.06 4.17 -8.23
C ALA A 17 -2.21 5.05 -6.99
N THR A 18 -3.45 5.33 -6.57
CA THR A 18 -3.74 6.03 -5.32
C THR A 18 -4.23 5.06 -4.25
N ARG A 19 -4.18 5.50 -2.98
CA ARG A 19 -4.76 4.75 -1.86
C ARG A 19 -6.26 4.50 -2.04
N ASP A 20 -6.98 5.46 -2.61
CA ASP A 20 -8.42 5.34 -2.85
C ASP A 20 -8.73 4.31 -3.94
N ASP A 21 -7.88 4.20 -4.98
CA ASP A 21 -8.03 3.17 -6.02
C ASP A 21 -7.86 1.77 -5.42
N TRP A 22 -6.82 1.58 -4.60
CA TRP A 22 -6.64 0.34 -3.85
C TRP A 22 -7.82 0.05 -2.93
N ARG A 23 -8.32 1.06 -2.20
CA ARG A 23 -9.43 0.89 -1.25
C ARG A 23 -10.70 0.43 -1.96
N LYS A 24 -11.02 0.98 -3.14
CA LYS A 24 -12.17 0.55 -3.95
C LYS A 24 -12.07 -0.93 -4.34
N LEU A 25 -10.88 -1.40 -4.72
CA LEU A 25 -10.64 -2.81 -5.05
C LEU A 25 -10.84 -3.70 -3.82
N ALA A 26 -10.31 -3.30 -2.66
CA ALA A 26 -10.48 -4.03 -1.41
C ALA A 26 -11.96 -4.14 -0.99
N ASP A 27 -12.71 -3.03 -1.08
CA ASP A 27 -14.15 -3.01 -0.79
C ASP A 27 -14.92 -3.93 -1.76
N GLY A 28 -14.53 -3.99 -3.03
CA GLY A 28 -15.10 -4.92 -4.02
C GLY A 28 -14.90 -6.40 -3.65
N VAL A 29 -13.70 -6.76 -3.18
CA VAL A 29 -13.38 -8.14 -2.74
C VAL A 29 -14.17 -8.52 -1.48
N LEU A 30 -14.42 -7.56 -0.59
CA LEU A 30 -15.18 -7.78 0.64
C LEU A 30 -16.67 -8.04 0.43
N LYS A 31 -17.22 -7.83 -0.79
CA LYS A 31 -18.62 -8.12 -1.15
C LYS A 31 -19.63 -7.55 -0.15
N GLY A 32 -19.42 -6.30 0.28
CA GLY A 32 -20.28 -5.61 1.24
C GLY A 32 -19.97 -5.86 2.72
N ALA A 33 -18.99 -6.72 3.03
CA ALA A 33 -18.47 -6.81 4.40
C ALA A 33 -17.70 -5.52 4.77
N PRO A 34 -17.71 -5.10 6.04
CA PRO A 34 -17.04 -3.88 6.46
C PRO A 34 -15.51 -4.02 6.36
N PHE A 35 -14.85 -2.95 5.92
CA PHE A 35 -13.39 -2.89 5.77
C PHE A 35 -12.63 -3.20 7.07
N ASP A 36 -13.22 -2.87 8.23
CA ASP A 36 -12.65 -3.18 9.54
C ASP A 36 -12.43 -4.67 9.80
N LYS A 37 -13.00 -5.59 8.98
CA LYS A 37 -12.64 -7.01 9.02
C LYS A 37 -11.20 -7.30 8.63
N LEU A 38 -10.56 -6.41 7.87
CA LEU A 38 -9.16 -6.53 7.46
C LEU A 38 -8.20 -5.93 8.51
N VAL A 39 -8.73 -5.30 9.55
CA VAL A 39 -7.95 -4.61 10.57
C VAL A 39 -7.63 -5.57 11.70
N GLY A 40 -6.34 -5.77 11.94
CA GLY A 40 -5.87 -6.52 13.09
C GLY A 40 -5.97 -5.71 14.37
N LYS A 41 -6.14 -6.39 15.51
CA LYS A 41 -6.06 -5.78 16.84
C LYS A 41 -5.17 -6.63 17.73
N THR A 42 -4.16 -6.04 18.35
CA THR A 42 -3.32 -6.72 19.35
C THR A 42 -4.10 -6.95 20.65
N TYR A 43 -3.55 -7.77 21.53
CA TYR A 43 -4.18 -8.10 22.81
C TYR A 43 -4.39 -6.86 23.71
N ASP A 44 -3.43 -5.95 23.74
CA ASP A 44 -3.48 -4.65 24.44
C ASP A 44 -4.24 -3.57 23.66
N GLY A 45 -4.76 -3.89 22.48
CA GLY A 45 -5.74 -3.10 21.77
C GLY A 45 -5.20 -2.15 20.69
N LEU A 46 -3.94 -2.30 20.30
CA LEU A 46 -3.37 -1.55 19.18
C LEU A 46 -4.00 -2.00 17.86
N ARG A 47 -4.35 -1.01 17.03
CA ARG A 47 -4.89 -1.21 15.69
C ARG A 47 -3.76 -1.47 14.70
N ILE A 48 -3.93 -2.50 13.87
CA ILE A 48 -3.04 -2.83 12.75
C ILE A 48 -3.84 -2.70 11.46
N ASP A 49 -3.53 -1.68 10.66
CA ASP A 49 -4.19 -1.49 9.37
C ASP A 49 -3.66 -2.49 8.33
N PRO A 50 -4.50 -2.92 7.36
CA PRO A 50 -4.13 -3.95 6.38
C PRO A 50 -3.03 -3.53 5.39
N ILE A 51 -2.89 -2.22 5.14
CA ILE A 51 -1.82 -1.67 4.30
C ILE A 51 -1.40 -0.31 4.86
N TYR A 52 -0.09 -0.07 4.89
CA TYR A 52 0.49 1.21 5.30
C TYR A 52 1.04 1.94 4.08
N GLU A 53 0.83 3.25 4.03
CA GLU A 53 1.46 4.09 3.02
C GLU A 53 2.95 4.28 3.32
N ARG A 54 3.71 4.62 2.26
CA ARG A 54 5.11 5.03 2.42
C ARG A 54 5.17 6.19 3.41
N ALA A 55 6.05 6.11 4.40
CA ALA A 55 6.26 7.22 5.31
C ALA A 55 6.65 8.47 4.52
N ARG A 56 6.05 9.63 4.84
CA ARG A 56 6.23 10.89 4.11
C ARG A 56 7.71 11.27 3.93
N ASN A 57 8.54 10.94 4.91
CA ASN A 57 9.96 11.26 4.96
C ASN A 57 10.87 10.04 4.71
N ALA A 58 10.34 8.95 4.14
CA ALA A 58 11.16 7.79 3.82
C ALA A 58 12.16 8.14 2.71
N THR A 59 13.41 7.72 2.88
CA THR A 59 14.45 7.76 1.85
C THR A 59 14.61 6.37 1.26
N ALA A 60 14.94 6.27 -0.03
CA ALA A 60 15.33 4.99 -0.61
C ALA A 60 16.64 4.50 0.05
N ILE A 61 16.73 3.21 0.31
CA ILE A 61 18.01 2.60 0.69
C ILE A 61 18.80 2.41 -0.60
N PRO A 62 20.03 2.94 -0.69
CA PRO A 62 20.88 2.80 -1.88
C PRO A 62 21.34 1.37 -2.12
#